data_AF-A0A256F8X9-F1
#
_entry.id   AF-A0A256F8X9-F1
#
_cell.length_a   1.000
_cell.length_b   1.000
_cell.length_c   1.000
_cell.angle_alpha   90.00
_cell.angle_beta   90.00
_cell.angle_gamma   90.00
#
_symmetry.space_group_name_H-M   'P 1'
#
loop_
_entity.id
_entity.type
_entity.pdbx_description
1 polymer ?
#
loop_
_entity_poly.entity_id
_entity_poly.type
_entity_poly.pdbx_seq_one_letter_code
_entity_poly.pdbx_strand_id
1 'polypeptide(L)'
;MTNAIELLKAAATTGFVGGQNAVEIFLNKIDTQVANAKQVKEGKTLNTRSLWFRKDGAGYVVRVGRNAFEIAGSKLFRANDLDEVVAILTAAKEAIQADAKLQETITKFSKERSERLKKGRTKAKA
;
A
#
# COMPACT_ATOMS: atom_id res chain seq x y z
N MET A 1 -8.55 -37.00 -12.01
CA MET A 1 -9.49 -35.88 -11.77
C MET A 1 -8.94 -35.06 -10.61
N THR A 2 -8.23 -33.97 -10.92
CA THR A 2 -7.73 -33.04 -9.90
C THR A 2 -8.92 -32.44 -9.15
N ASN A 3 -8.97 -32.68 -7.85
CA ASN A 3 -10.10 -32.24 -7.02
C ASN A 3 -10.12 -30.71 -7.01
N ALA A 4 -11.30 -30.09 -7.21
CA ALA A 4 -11.43 -28.62 -7.20
C ALA A 4 -10.83 -27.98 -5.93
N ILE A 5 -10.86 -28.72 -4.81
CA ILE A 5 -10.24 -28.34 -3.55
C ILE A 5 -8.70 -28.27 -3.63
N GLU A 6 -8.03 -29.16 -4.39
CA GLU A 6 -6.58 -29.11 -4.59
C GLU A 6 -6.17 -27.95 -5.50
N LEU A 7 -6.97 -27.66 -6.53
CA LEU A 7 -6.75 -26.51 -7.40
C LEU A 7 -6.94 -25.19 -6.63
N LEU A 8 -7.96 -25.13 -5.75
CA LEU A 8 -8.16 -23.99 -4.85
C LEU A 8 -7.08 -23.89 -3.76
N LYS A 9 -6.48 -24.99 -3.30
CA LYS A 9 -5.34 -24.96 -2.37
C LYS A 9 -4.04 -24.51 -3.06
N ALA A 10 -3.82 -24.91 -4.31
CA ALA A 10 -2.68 -24.47 -5.12
C ALA A 10 -2.82 -23.01 -5.57
N ALA A 11 -4.05 -22.55 -5.84
CA ALA A 11 -4.37 -21.17 -6.22
C ALA A 11 -4.65 -20.27 -5.00
N ALA A 12 -4.83 -20.83 -3.81
CA ALA A 12 -4.96 -20.05 -2.59
C ALA A 12 -3.67 -19.27 -2.40
N THR A 13 -3.80 -17.96 -2.20
CA THR A 13 -2.73 -17.12 -1.69
C THR A 13 -2.47 -17.44 -0.20
N THR A 14 -2.18 -18.71 0.12
CA THR A 14 -1.08 -19.05 1.03
C THR A 14 0.25 -18.75 0.33
N GLY A 15 0.33 -17.61 -0.36
CA GLY A 15 1.57 -17.01 -0.76
C GLY A 15 2.27 -16.66 0.53
N PHE A 16 3.10 -17.58 1.00
CA PHE A 16 4.42 -17.22 1.45
C PHE A 16 4.87 -16.07 0.54
N VAL A 17 4.83 -14.83 1.03
CA VAL A 17 5.68 -13.78 0.47
C VAL A 17 7.08 -14.14 0.95
N GLY A 18 7.60 -15.23 0.39
CA GLY A 18 8.97 -15.64 0.54
C GLY A 18 9.82 -14.64 -0.19
N GLY A 19 10.72 -14.00 0.54
CA GLY A 19 11.83 -13.27 -0.05
C GLY A 19 11.65 -11.77 -0.21
N GLN A 20 10.43 -11.20 -0.16
CA GLN A 20 10.30 -9.74 -0.19
C GLN A 20 10.26 -9.14 1.21
N ASN A 21 11.29 -8.34 1.51
CA ASN A 21 11.39 -7.49 2.69
C ASN A 21 10.14 -6.60 2.82
N ALA A 22 9.69 -6.31 4.06
CA ALA A 22 8.55 -5.42 4.34
C ALA A 22 8.62 -4.07 3.59
N VAL A 23 9.82 -3.55 3.40
CA VAL A 23 10.13 -2.35 2.62
C VAL A 23 9.78 -2.54 1.15
N GLU A 24 10.25 -3.62 0.51
CA GLU A 24 9.95 -3.92 -0.90
C GLU A 24 8.45 -4.08 -1.14
N ILE A 25 7.75 -4.76 -0.23
CA ILE A 25 6.29 -4.88 -0.28
C ILE A 25 5.62 -3.49 -0.21
N PHE A 26 6.18 -2.56 0.56
CA PHE A 26 5.67 -1.20 0.67
C PHE A 26 5.95 -0.39 -0.60
N LEU A 27 7.17 -0.49 -1.16
CA LEU A 27 7.54 0.15 -2.42
C LEU A 27 6.67 -0.33 -3.58
N ASN A 28 6.42 -1.64 -3.68
CA ASN A 28 5.52 -2.20 -4.70
C ASN A 28 4.08 -1.66 -4.57
N LYS A 29 3.64 -1.35 -3.34
CA LYS A 29 2.34 -0.68 -3.15
C LYS A 29 2.36 0.75 -3.62
N ILE A 30 3.45 1.50 -3.41
CA ILE A 30 3.60 2.85 -3.97
C ILE A 30 3.48 2.77 -5.50
N ASP A 31 4.19 1.85 -6.15
CA ASP A 31 4.13 1.67 -7.61
C ASP A 31 2.71 1.34 -8.09
N THR A 32 1.99 0.51 -7.34
CA THR A 32 0.57 0.23 -7.63
C THR A 32 -0.30 1.49 -7.53
N GLN A 33 -0.04 2.37 -6.54
CA GLN A 33 -0.79 3.63 -6.41
C GLN A 33 -0.45 4.63 -7.51
N VAL A 34 0.81 4.68 -7.95
CA VAL A 34 1.22 5.47 -9.12
C VAL A 34 0.49 4.98 -10.36
N ALA A 35 0.45 3.66 -10.59
CA ALA A 35 -0.30 3.07 -11.70
C ALA A 35 -1.80 3.39 -11.61
N ASN A 36 -2.38 3.32 -10.41
CA ASN A 36 -3.78 3.70 -10.19
C ASN A 36 -4.03 5.17 -10.51
N ALA A 37 -3.16 6.09 -10.09
CA ALA A 37 -3.30 7.52 -10.40
C ALA A 37 -3.26 7.77 -11.91
N LYS A 38 -2.37 7.09 -12.64
CA LYS A 38 -2.33 7.13 -14.11
C LYS A 38 -3.61 6.59 -14.73
N GLN A 39 -4.16 5.47 -14.23
CA GLN A 39 -5.43 4.94 -14.72
C GLN A 39 -6.61 5.90 -14.48
N VAL A 40 -6.67 6.55 -13.31
CA VAL A 40 -7.70 7.57 -13.04
C VAL A 40 -7.52 8.77 -13.97
N LYS A 41 -6.27 9.14 -14.29
CA LYS A 41 -5.96 10.21 -15.25
C LYS A 41 -6.46 9.85 -16.66
N GLU A 42 -6.37 8.59 -17.06
CA GLU A 42 -6.96 8.05 -18.29
C GLU A 42 -8.51 7.96 -18.26
N GLY A 43 -9.16 8.42 -17.19
CA GLY A 43 -10.61 8.38 -17.03
C GLY A 43 -11.17 7.05 -16.52
N LYS A 44 -10.31 6.09 -16.12
CA LYS A 44 -10.77 4.83 -15.54
C LYS A 44 -11.27 5.06 -14.11
N THR A 45 -12.45 4.54 -13.81
CA THR A 45 -12.99 4.57 -12.45
C THR A 45 -12.48 3.38 -11.65
N LEU A 46 -11.75 3.63 -10.56
CA LEU A 46 -11.24 2.60 -9.66
C LEU A 46 -12.12 2.48 -8.41
N ASN A 47 -12.90 1.40 -8.33
CA ASN A 47 -13.72 1.09 -7.16
C ASN A 47 -12.92 0.35 -6.08
N THR A 48 -11.90 1.01 -5.52
CA THR A 48 -11.11 0.44 -4.42
C THR A 48 -10.96 1.41 -3.25
N ARG A 49 -11.33 0.93 -2.05
CA ARG A 49 -11.09 1.65 -0.77
C ARG A 49 -9.61 1.71 -0.39
N SER A 50 -8.74 1.08 -1.18
CA SER A 50 -7.30 1.02 -0.95
C SER A 50 -6.53 2.12 -1.67
N LEU A 51 -7.21 3.07 -2.32
CA LEU A 51 -6.53 4.24 -2.87
C LEU A 51 -5.89 5.08 -1.76
N TRP A 52 -4.70 5.55 -2.10
CA TRP A 52 -3.87 6.42 -1.27
C TRP A 52 -4.06 7.88 -1.63
N PHE A 53 -4.86 8.17 -2.64
CA PHE A 53 -5.26 9.52 -2.99
C PHE A 53 -6.77 9.57 -3.15
N ARG A 54 -7.36 10.74 -2.91
CA ARG A 54 -8.78 10.99 -3.15
C ARG A 54 -8.96 12.45 -3.56
N LYS A 55 -10.01 12.72 -4.33
CA LYS A 55 -10.41 14.09 -4.66
C LYS A 55 -10.85 14.81 -3.39
N ASP A 56 -10.40 16.05 -3.22
CA ASP A 56 -10.73 16.93 -2.12
C ASP A 56 -10.93 18.35 -2.67
N GLY A 57 -12.19 18.76 -2.82
CA GLY A 57 -12.55 20.01 -3.49
C GLY A 57 -12.01 20.08 -4.92
N ALA A 58 -11.22 21.12 -5.20
CA ALA A 58 -10.61 21.36 -6.50
C ALA A 58 -9.38 20.48 -6.78
N GLY A 59 -8.81 19.83 -5.75
CA GLY A 59 -7.58 19.05 -5.88
C GLY A 59 -7.72 17.64 -5.32
N TYR A 60 -6.61 17.12 -4.82
CA TYR A 60 -6.43 15.79 -4.28
C TYR A 60 -5.70 15.83 -2.95
N VAL A 61 -6.05 14.91 -2.07
CA VAL A 61 -5.28 14.60 -0.86
C VAL A 61 -4.64 13.23 -1.04
N VAL A 62 -3.33 13.18 -0.83
CA VAL A 62 -2.51 11.98 -0.88
C VAL A 62 -2.08 11.59 0.53
N ARG A 63 -2.28 10.32 0.89
CA ARG A 63 -1.80 9.69 2.12
C ARG A 63 -0.90 8.53 1.74
N VAL A 64 0.35 8.51 2.20
CA VAL A 64 1.26 7.41 1.88
C VAL A 64 1.01 6.26 2.86
N GLY A 65 0.63 5.10 2.37
CA GLY A 65 0.25 3.97 3.22
C GLY A 65 -1.15 4.09 3.84
N ARG A 66 -1.66 2.95 4.32
CA ARG A 66 -3.02 2.87 4.87
C ARG A 66 -3.17 3.50 6.26
N ASN A 67 -2.09 3.55 7.03
CA ASN A 67 -2.05 4.20 8.35
C ASN A 67 -1.59 5.67 8.29
N ALA A 68 -1.43 6.24 7.09
CA ALA A 68 -0.84 7.56 6.87
C ALA A 68 0.57 7.65 7.48
N PHE A 69 1.55 7.16 6.71
CA PHE A 69 2.96 7.16 7.04
C PHE A 69 3.49 8.60 7.02
N GLU A 70 4.27 8.96 8.04
CA GLU A 70 4.82 10.30 8.16
C GLU A 70 6.12 10.39 7.36
N ILE A 71 6.16 11.33 6.42
CA ILE A 71 7.32 11.62 5.57
C ILE A 71 7.52 13.13 5.63
N ALA A 72 8.74 13.57 5.94
CA ALA A 72 9.06 15.00 6.09
C ALA A 72 8.14 15.76 7.07
N GLY A 73 7.73 15.11 8.18
CA GLY A 73 6.87 15.72 9.21
C GLY A 73 5.39 15.84 8.84
N SER A 74 4.97 15.29 7.69
CA SER A 74 3.55 15.26 7.30
C SER A 74 3.07 13.86 6.95
N LYS A 75 1.78 13.62 7.22
CA LYS A 75 1.06 12.36 6.90
C LYS A 75 0.10 12.51 5.72
N LEU A 76 -0.21 13.75 5.34
CA LEU A 76 -1.14 14.11 4.29
C LEU A 76 -0.52 15.18 3.41
N PHE A 77 -0.58 14.97 2.11
CA PHE A 77 -0.04 15.87 1.10
C PHE A 77 -1.18 16.34 0.21
N ARG A 78 -1.16 17.61 -0.20
CA ARG A 78 -2.11 18.14 -1.17
C ARG A 78 -1.49 18.07 -2.55
N ALA A 79 -2.31 17.79 -3.54
CA ALA A 79 -1.99 17.84 -4.96
C ALA A 79 -3.10 18.58 -5.68
N ASN A 80 -2.76 19.38 -6.69
CA ASN A 80 -3.73 20.11 -7.51
C ASN A 80 -4.39 19.19 -8.54
N ASP A 81 -3.62 18.23 -9.07
CA ASP A 81 -4.07 17.29 -10.09
C ASP A 81 -3.45 15.89 -9.89
N LEU A 82 -3.77 14.97 -10.80
CA LEU A 82 -3.27 13.60 -10.75
C LEU A 82 -1.79 13.46 -11.13
N ASP A 83 -1.21 14.43 -11.84
CA ASP A 83 0.23 14.44 -12.14
C ASP A 83 1.02 14.76 -10.88
N GLU A 84 0.55 15.71 -10.08
CA GLU A 84 1.12 16.02 -8.78
C GLU A 84 0.93 14.88 -7.78
N VAL A 85 -0.19 14.13 -7.85
CA VAL A 85 -0.35 12.88 -7.08
C VAL A 85 0.74 11.86 -7.44
N VAL A 86 1.02 11.67 -8.74
CA VAL A 86 2.09 10.77 -9.20
C VAL A 86 3.45 11.26 -8.72
N ALA A 87 3.71 12.57 -8.79
CA ALA A 87 4.96 13.17 -8.32
C ALA A 87 5.17 12.95 -6.81
N ILE A 88 4.15 13.19 -5.98
CA ILE A 88 4.22 12.97 -4.53
C ILE A 88 4.48 11.51 -4.19
N LEU A 89 3.78 10.57 -4.85
CA LEU A 89 3.98 9.14 -4.62
C LEU A 89 5.38 8.69 -5.04
N THR A 90 5.91 9.24 -6.14
CA THR A 90 7.28 8.96 -6.61
C THR A 90 8.33 9.52 -5.65
N ALA A 91 8.18 10.78 -5.23
CA ALA A 91 9.05 11.39 -4.22
C ALA A 91 9.02 10.62 -2.89
N ALA A 92 7.84 10.14 -2.47
CA ALA A 92 7.72 9.29 -1.28
C ALA A 92 8.49 7.97 -1.42
N LYS A 93 8.48 7.37 -2.63
CA LYS A 93 9.27 6.16 -2.93
C LYS A 93 10.76 6.43 -2.75
N GLU A 94 11.26 7.49 -3.37
CA GLU A 94 12.67 7.88 -3.32
C GLU A 94 13.12 8.22 -1.89
N ALA A 95 12.30 8.97 -1.14
CA ALA A 95 12.57 9.29 0.26
C ALA A 95 12.69 8.03 1.13
N ILE A 96 11.81 7.05 0.94
CA ILE A 96 11.88 5.77 1.67
C ILE A 96 13.12 4.96 1.26
N GLN A 97 13.49 4.96 -0.02
CA GLN A 97 14.69 4.26 -0.48
C GLN A 97 15.97 4.90 0.08
N ALA A 98 15.99 6.22 0.25
CA ALA A 98 17.14 6.96 0.75
C ALA A 98 17.26 6.97 2.29
N ASP A 99 16.16 6.82 3.04
CA ASP A 99 16.16 6.94 4.51
C ASP A 99 15.95 5.59 5.22
N ALA A 100 17.01 5.08 5.85
CA ALA A 100 16.98 3.84 6.63
C ALA A 100 16.00 3.87 7.81
N LYS A 101 15.77 5.03 8.45
CA LYS A 101 14.79 5.16 9.55
C LYS A 101 13.37 4.98 9.05
N LEU A 102 13.06 5.48 7.86
CA LEU A 102 11.76 5.25 7.23
C LEU A 102 11.58 3.76 6.90
N GLN A 103 12.62 3.09 6.41
CA GLN A 103 12.60 1.64 6.15
C GLN A 103 12.39 0.80 7.42
N GLU A 104 13.06 1.16 8.52
CA GLU A 104 12.87 0.53 9.82
C GLU A 104 11.45 0.72 10.33
N THR A 105 10.89 1.92 10.18
CA THR A 105 9.52 2.24 10.60
C THR A 105 8.51 1.41 9.81
N ILE A 106 8.71 1.25 8.49
CA ILE A 106 7.88 0.37 7.65
C ILE A 106 7.96 -1.08 8.13
N THR A 107 9.17 -1.55 8.44
CA THR A 107 9.39 -2.91 8.94
C THR A 107 8.68 -3.13 10.27
N LYS A 108 8.77 -2.17 11.19
CA LYS A 108 8.08 -2.18 12.49
C LYS A 108 6.56 -2.23 12.30
N PHE A 109 5.98 -1.33 11.52
CA PHE A 109 4.53 -1.32 11.27
C PHE A 109 4.02 -2.58 10.57
N SER A 110 4.84 -3.17 9.70
CA SER A 110 4.52 -4.45 9.07
C SER A 110 4.43 -5.59 10.09
N LYS A 111 5.41 -5.66 11.01
CA LYS A 111 5.41 -6.64 12.11
C LYS A 111 4.21 -6.44 13.04
N GLU A 112 3.97 -5.23 13.51
CA GLU A 112 2.83 -4.90 14.39
C GLU A 112 1.48 -5.27 13.74
N ARG A 113 1.32 -4.99 12.44
CA ARG A 113 0.12 -5.38 11.70
C ARG A 113 -0.02 -6.90 11.63
N SER A 114 1.06 -7.62 11.34
CA SER A 114 1.06 -9.09 11.27
C SER A 114 0.68 -9.71 12.62
N GLU A 115 1.24 -9.20 13.72
CA GLU A 115 0.90 -9.64 15.08
C GLU A 115 -0.55 -9.38 15.43
N ARG A 116 -1.08 -8.18 15.11
CA ARG A 116 -2.50 -7.86 15.31
C ARG A 116 -3.41 -8.81 14.53
N LEU A 117 -3.06 -9.15 13.29
CA LEU A 117 -3.84 -10.09 12.46
C LEU A 117 -3.80 -11.52 13.02
N LYS A 118 -2.65 -11.97 13.56
CA LYS A 118 -2.55 -13.28 14.25
C LYS A 118 -3.46 -13.33 15.47
N LYS A 119 -3.43 -12.29 16.32
CA LYS A 119 -4.31 -12.17 17.51
C LYS A 119 -5.80 -12.08 17.14
N GLY A 120 -6.14 -11.41 16.05
CA GLY A 120 -7.53 -11.34 15.56
C GLY A 120 -8.05 -12.68 15.05
N ARG A 121 -7.19 -13.49 14.41
CA ARG A 121 -7.55 -14.82 13.88
C ARG A 121 -7.77 -15.87 14.97
N THR A 122 -7.02 -15.80 16.07
CA THR A 122 -7.24 -16.70 17.21
C THR A 122 -8.56 -16.41 17.93
N LYS A 123 -8.97 -15.13 18.02
CA LYS A 123 -10.24 -14.74 18.66
C LYS A 123 -11.48 -15.07 17.83
N ALA A 124 -11.36 -15.17 16.50
CA ALA A 124 -12.47 -15.53 15.61
C ALA A 124 -12.71 -17.04 15.45
N LYS A 125 -11.81 -17.87 16.00
CA LYS A 125 -11.93 -19.34 16.00
C LYS A 125 -12.37 -19.91 17.36
N ALA A 126 -12.55 -19.06 18.36
CA ALA A 126 -13.00 -19.41 19.70
C ALA A 126 -14.51 -19.14 19.83
#